data_AF-A0A7V5HFZ8-F1
#
_entry.id   AF-A0A7V5HFZ8-F1
#
_cell.length_a   1.000
_cell.length_b   1.000
_cell.length_c   1.000
_cell.angle_alpha   90.00
_cell.angle_beta   90.00
_cell.angle_gamma   90.00
#
_symmetry.space_group_name_H-M   'P 1'
#
loop_
_entity.id
_entity.type
_entity.pdbx_description
1 polymer ?
#
loop_
_entity_poly.entity_id
_entity_poly.type
_entity_poly.pdbx_seq_one_letter_code
_entity_poly.pdbx_strand_id
1 'polypeptide(L)'
;MGEFNQAGERLSPSFPDYKPQKAKIWINIVLFVVTFISTYIVGLTWSASFIYAEAVNELSSQGELGTAIFFEPRVMILAGLYVLVLLGILSAHELGHFLTCRHYKLQATWPYF
;
A
#
# COMPACT_ATOMS: atom_id res chain seq x y z
N MET A 1 -20.65 8.22 -39.60
CA MET A 1 -20.24 9.11 -40.71
C MET A 1 -19.12 9.99 -40.20
N GLY A 2 -17.95 9.99 -40.85
CA GLY A 2 -16.84 10.88 -40.45
C GLY A 2 -17.00 12.25 -41.11
N GLU A 3 -16.60 13.32 -40.43
CA GLU A 3 -16.58 14.66 -41.01
C GLU A 3 -15.45 14.76 -42.04
N PHE A 4 -15.71 15.37 -43.20
CA PHE A 4 -14.73 15.58 -44.27
C PHE A 4 -14.54 17.08 -44.47
N ASN A 5 -13.30 17.52 -44.76
CA ASN A 5 -13.03 18.92 -45.11
C ASN A 5 -13.48 19.23 -46.55
N GLN A 6 -13.45 20.51 -46.95
CA GLN A 6 -13.84 20.92 -48.31
C GLN A 6 -12.93 20.38 -49.43
N ALA A 7 -11.77 19.80 -49.09
CA ALA A 7 -10.87 19.12 -50.01
C ALA A 7 -11.14 17.60 -50.12
N GLY A 8 -12.19 17.09 -49.45
CA GLY A 8 -12.52 15.66 -49.46
C GLY A 8 -11.63 14.80 -48.57
N GLU A 9 -10.78 15.41 -47.74
CA GLU A 9 -9.95 14.68 -46.79
C GLU A 9 -10.75 14.40 -45.52
N ARG A 10 -10.58 13.19 -44.99
CA ARG A 10 -11.22 12.76 -43.75
C ARG A 10 -10.62 13.57 -42.61
N LEU A 11 -11.45 14.30 -41.86
CA LEU A 11 -11.01 14.95 -40.63
C LEU A 11 -10.71 13.82 -39.62
N SER A 12 -9.44 13.43 -39.53
CA SER A 12 -8.99 12.60 -38.42
C SER A 12 -9.18 13.42 -37.15
N PRO A 13 -9.91 12.91 -36.14
CA PRO A 13 -10.04 13.61 -34.87
C PRO A 13 -8.62 13.90 -34.36
N SER A 14 -8.32 15.15 -34.02
CA SER A 14 -7.04 15.44 -33.38
C SER A 14 -7.05 14.74 -32.03
N PHE A 15 -6.30 13.66 -31.90
CA PHE A 15 -6.14 13.03 -30.60
C PHE A 15 -5.56 14.09 -29.65
N PRO A 16 -6.16 14.29 -28.47
CA PRO A 16 -5.61 15.23 -27.51
C PRO A 16 -4.14 14.86 -27.25
N ASP A 17 -3.27 15.86 -27.32
CA ASP A 17 -1.84 15.70 -27.10
C ASP A 17 -1.64 15.16 -25.67
N TYR A 18 -1.26 13.88 -25.57
CA TYR A 18 -1.09 13.21 -24.28
C TYR A 18 0.17 13.77 -23.63
N LYS A 19 0.00 14.65 -22.65
CA LYS A 19 1.10 15.09 -21.79
C LYS A 19 1.30 14.06 -20.68
N PRO A 20 2.46 13.38 -20.61
CA PRO A 20 2.73 12.45 -19.52
C PRO A 20 2.71 13.22 -18.20
N GLN A 21 1.75 12.88 -17.34
CA GLN A 21 1.69 13.45 -15.99
C GLN A 21 2.88 12.94 -15.19
N LYS A 22 3.69 13.86 -14.67
CA LYS A 22 4.81 13.51 -13.79
C LYS A 22 4.26 12.81 -12.55
N ALA A 23 4.59 11.54 -12.39
CA ALA A 23 4.25 10.81 -11.19
C ALA A 23 4.93 11.44 -9.97
N LYS A 24 4.13 11.68 -8.94
CA LYS A 24 4.59 12.33 -7.70
C LYS A 24 5.16 11.27 -6.77
N ILE A 25 6.41 10.86 -7.00
CA ILE A 25 7.12 9.83 -6.21
C ILE A 25 7.02 10.08 -4.70
N TRP A 26 6.99 11.35 -4.27
CA TRP A 26 6.85 11.71 -2.86
C TRP A 26 5.53 11.24 -2.22
N ILE A 27 4.42 11.20 -2.97
CA ILE A 27 3.15 10.67 -2.47
C ILE A 27 3.29 9.19 -2.10
N ASN A 28 4.02 8.42 -2.90
CA ASN A 28 4.19 6.99 -2.68
C ASN A 28 5.05 6.72 -1.46
N ILE A 29 6.06 7.58 -1.20
CA ILE A 29 6.86 7.53 0.02
C ILE A 29 5.99 7.85 1.24
N VAL A 30 5.16 8.89 1.15
CA VAL A 30 4.23 9.24 2.25
C VAL A 30 3.25 8.10 2.53
N LEU A 31 2.62 7.55 1.49
CA LEU A 31 1.71 6.41 1.61
C LEU A 31 2.42 5.20 2.22
N PHE A 32 3.63 4.86 1.75
CA PHE A 32 4.41 3.77 2.31
C PHE A 32 4.71 3.96 3.80
N VAL A 33 5.11 5.17 4.21
CA VAL A 33 5.39 5.47 5.62
C VAL A 33 4.11 5.36 6.46
N VAL A 34 2.97 5.87 5.95
CA VAL A 34 1.67 5.76 6.62
C VAL A 34 1.26 4.29 6.75
N THR A 35 1.41 3.49 5.69
CA THR A 35 1.11 2.05 5.68
C THR A 35 2.02 1.29 6.65
N PHE A 36 3.32 1.60 6.70
CA PHE A 36 4.25 1.00 7.66
C PHE A 36 3.85 1.30 9.11
N ILE A 37 3.57 2.57 9.43
CA ILE A 37 3.16 2.96 10.79
C ILE A 37 1.84 2.29 11.18
N SER A 38 0.85 2.30 10.28
CA SER A 38 -0.45 1.70 10.52
C SER A 38 -0.35 0.19 10.76
N THR A 39 0.33 -0.53 9.87
CA THR A 39 0.52 -1.99 9.99
C THR A 39 1.34 -2.37 11.22
N TYR A 40 2.31 -1.54 11.63
CA TYR A 40 3.09 -1.77 12.85
C TYR A 40 2.23 -1.66 14.12
N ILE A 41 1.37 -0.63 14.22
CA ILE A 41 0.45 -0.46 15.35
C ILE A 41 -0.55 -1.62 15.43
N VAL A 42 -1.11 -2.03 14.29
CA VAL A 42 -2.03 -3.17 14.21
C VAL A 42 -1.30 -4.47 14.58
N GLY A 43 -0.07 -4.67 14.07
CA GLY A 43 0.76 -5.82 14.38
C GLY A 43 1.10 -5.95 15.86
N LEU A 44 1.40 -4.83 16.54
CA LEU A 44 1.62 -4.81 18.00
C LEU A 44 0.37 -5.24 18.76
N THR A 45 -0.80 -4.70 18.38
CA THR A 45 -2.09 -5.07 18.98
C THR A 45 -2.39 -6.55 18.80
N TRP A 46 -2.27 -7.06 17.57
CA TRP A 46 -2.50 -8.48 17.25
C TRP A 46 -1.52 -9.42 17.96
N SER A 47 -0.25 -9.06 18.01
CA SER A 47 0.80 -9.87 18.65
C SER A 47 0.60 -9.93 20.17
N ALA A 48 0.21 -8.80 20.79
CA ALA A 48 -0.15 -8.76 22.19
C ALA A 48 -1.39 -9.61 22.46
N SER A 49 -2.45 -9.48 21.66
CA SER A 49 -3.65 -10.32 21.78
C SER A 49 -3.34 -11.81 21.59
N PHE A 50 -2.42 -12.20 20.70
CA PHE A 50 -2.09 -13.60 20.45
C PHE A 50 -1.33 -14.25 21.61
N ILE A 51 -0.32 -13.57 22.17
CA ILE A 51 0.49 -14.11 23.27
C ILE A 51 -0.26 -14.08 24.59
N TYR A 52 -1.03 -13.02 24.83
CA TYR A 52 -1.72 -12.78 26.09
C TYR A 52 -3.22 -13.06 26.01
N ALA A 53 -3.69 -13.80 25.00
CA ALA A 53 -5.12 -14.12 24.81
C ALA A 53 -5.78 -14.67 26.08
N GLU A 54 -5.04 -15.51 26.81
CA GLU A 54 -5.50 -16.15 28.05
C GLU A 54 -5.40 -15.22 29.27
N ALA A 55 -4.36 -14.37 29.32
CA ALA A 55 -4.13 -13.41 30.40
C ALA A 55 -5.00 -12.15 30.29
N VAL A 56 -5.38 -11.70 29.09
CA VAL A 56 -6.26 -10.52 28.88
C VAL A 56 -7.65 -10.76 29.49
N ASN A 57 -8.10 -12.01 29.57
CA ASN A 57 -9.36 -12.36 30.21
C ASN A 57 -9.31 -12.17 31.74
N GLU A 58 -8.14 -12.33 32.38
CA GLU A 58 -7.93 -12.10 33.83
C GLU A 58 -7.43 -10.68 34.16
N LEU A 59 -6.63 -10.07 33.27
CA LEU A 59 -5.91 -8.82 33.48
C LEU A 59 -6.73 -7.56 33.16
N SER A 60 -7.91 -7.70 32.55
CA SER A 60 -8.88 -6.60 32.39
C SER A 60 -9.31 -5.95 33.72
N SER A 61 -8.90 -6.52 34.87
CA SER A 61 -9.06 -5.98 36.22
C SER A 61 -7.95 -5.02 36.69
N GLN A 62 -6.79 -4.92 36.02
CA GLN A 62 -5.64 -4.11 36.48
C GLN A 62 -5.06 -3.26 35.33
N GLY A 63 -5.66 -2.10 35.11
CA GLY A 63 -5.46 -1.21 33.95
C GLY A 63 -4.09 -0.57 33.74
N GLU A 64 -3.03 -0.99 34.43
CA GLU A 64 -1.68 -0.40 34.30
C GLU A 64 -0.64 -1.31 33.61
N LEU A 65 -0.94 -2.61 33.42
CA LEU A 65 -0.02 -3.55 32.75
C LEU A 65 -0.16 -3.57 31.22
N GLY A 66 -1.14 -2.86 30.66
CA GLY A 66 -1.50 -2.94 29.23
C GLY A 66 -0.42 -2.42 28.27
N THR A 67 0.33 -1.38 28.64
CA THR A 67 1.30 -0.74 27.73
C THR A 67 2.68 -1.41 27.77
N ALA A 68 3.08 -1.98 28.90
CA ALA A 68 4.35 -2.69 29.07
C ALA A 68 4.43 -3.93 28.15
N ILE A 69 3.29 -4.58 27.91
CA ILE A 69 3.17 -5.75 27.03
C ILE A 69 3.64 -5.45 25.60
N PHE A 70 3.49 -4.20 25.12
CA PHE A 70 3.94 -3.84 23.76
C PHE A 70 5.46 -3.72 23.63
N PHE A 71 6.19 -3.54 24.74
CA PHE A 71 7.65 -3.46 24.76
C PHE A 71 8.33 -4.82 24.94
N GLU A 72 7.54 -5.89 25.04
CA GLU A 72 8.08 -7.25 25.12
C GLU A 72 8.77 -7.63 23.80
N PRO A 73 10.03 -8.13 23.85
CA PRO A 73 10.79 -8.48 22.64
C PRO A 73 10.04 -9.46 21.74
N ARG A 74 9.28 -10.38 22.33
CA ARG A 74 8.47 -11.36 21.61
C ARG A 74 7.35 -10.71 20.80
N VAL A 75 6.64 -9.75 21.40
CA VAL A 75 5.54 -9.01 20.75
C VAL A 75 6.10 -8.16 19.61
N MET A 76 7.23 -7.47 19.84
CA MET A 76 7.89 -6.67 18.80
C MET A 76 8.36 -7.51 17.61
N ILE A 77 8.91 -8.72 17.84
CA ILE A 77 9.33 -9.62 16.77
C ILE A 77 8.14 -10.10 15.94
N LEU A 78 7.04 -10.52 16.60
CA LEU A 78 5.83 -10.94 15.88
C LEU A 78 5.21 -9.77 15.08
N ALA A 79 5.16 -8.57 15.66
CA ALA A 79 4.69 -7.37 14.97
C ALA A 79 5.58 -7.05 13.76
N GLY A 80 6.89 -7.20 13.90
CA GLY A 80 7.85 -7.05 12.80
C GLY A 80 7.61 -8.06 11.67
N LEU A 81 7.37 -9.33 12.00
CA LEU A 81 7.03 -10.37 11.01
C LEU A 81 5.70 -10.06 10.31
N TYR A 82 4.70 -9.58 11.05
CA TYR A 82 3.42 -9.17 10.49
C TYR A 82 3.57 -8.06 9.45
N VAL A 83 4.30 -6.99 9.82
CA VAL A 83 4.58 -5.87 8.89
C VAL A 83 5.38 -6.34 7.68
N LEU A 84 6.39 -7.20 7.89
CA LEU A 84 7.20 -7.73 6.80
C LEU A 84 6.36 -8.49 5.77
N VAL A 85 5.44 -9.35 6.24
CA VAL A 85 4.56 -10.12 5.36
C VAL A 85 3.57 -9.21 4.64
N LEU A 86 2.90 -8.28 5.34
CA LEU A 86 1.95 -7.37 4.71
C LEU A 86 2.60 -6.44 3.69
N LEU A 87 3.73 -5.82 4.03
CA LEU A 87 4.47 -5.00 3.10
C LEU A 87 5.04 -5.81 1.94
N GLY A 88 5.46 -7.06 2.18
CA GLY A 88 5.89 -7.97 1.13
C GLY A 88 4.79 -8.23 0.10
N ILE A 89 3.57 -8.54 0.55
CA ILE A 89 2.42 -8.79 -0.33
C ILE A 89 2.01 -7.54 -1.10
N LEU A 90 1.92 -6.39 -0.42
CA LEU A 90 1.57 -5.11 -1.06
C LEU A 90 2.64 -4.70 -2.08
N SER A 91 3.92 -4.87 -1.75
CA SER A 91 5.02 -4.61 -2.68
C SER A 91 4.95 -5.53 -3.90
N ALA A 92 4.63 -6.81 -3.69
CA ALA A 92 4.48 -7.77 -4.80
C ALA A 92 3.26 -7.43 -5.68
N HIS A 93 2.16 -6.94 -5.09
CA HIS A 93 0.98 -6.49 -5.82
C HIS A 93 1.30 -5.33 -6.77
N GLU A 94 1.95 -4.30 -6.23
CA GLU A 94 2.38 -3.13 -6.97
C GLU A 94 3.46 -3.45 -8.02
N LEU A 95 4.40 -4.33 -7.70
CA LEU A 95 5.40 -4.83 -8.66
C LEU A 95 4.73 -5.63 -9.79
N GLY A 96 3.68 -6.39 -9.49
CA GLY A 96 2.90 -7.14 -10.47
C GLY A 96 2.25 -6.23 -11.51
N HIS A 97 1.65 -5.12 -11.06
CA HIS A 97 1.14 -4.08 -11.96
C HIS A 97 2.26 -3.48 -12.82
N PHE A 98 3.39 -3.11 -12.20
CA PHE A 98 4.53 -2.56 -12.93
C PHE A 98 5.07 -3.52 -14.01
N LEU A 99 5.25 -4.80 -13.67
CA LEU A 99 5.73 -5.82 -14.60
C LEU A 99 4.77 -6.04 -15.77
N THR A 100 3.47 -6.03 -15.49
CA THR A 100 2.42 -6.20 -16.50
C THR A 100 2.39 -5.00 -17.45
N CYS A 101 2.37 -3.78 -16.92
CA CYS A 101 2.39 -2.58 -17.75
C CYS A 101 3.68 -2.44 -18.57
N ARG A 102 4.83 -2.87 -18.01
CA ARG A 102 6.11 -2.96 -18.73
C ARG A 102 6.04 -3.96 -19.88
N HIS A 103 5.43 -5.12 -19.67
CA HIS A 103 5.27 -6.15 -20.70
C HIS A 103 4.37 -5.68 -21.85
N TYR A 104 3.25 -5.02 -21.53
CA TYR A 104 2.29 -4.49 -22.52
C TYR A 104 2.62 -3.08 -23.05
N LYS A 105 3.78 -2.51 -22.68
CA LYS A 105 4.23 -1.15 -23.07
C LYS A 105 3.19 -0.05 -22.79
N LEU A 106 2.39 -0.23 -21.74
CA LEU A 106 1.39 0.75 -21.31
C LEU A 106 2.04 1.77 -20.38
N GLN A 107 1.65 3.03 -20.51
CA GLN A 107 2.09 4.10 -19.61
C GLN A 107 1.38 3.94 -18.26
N ALA A 108 2.03 3.26 -17.33
CA ALA A 108 1.55 3.12 -15.97
C ALA A 108 1.99 4.29 -15.10
N THR A 109 1.05 4.81 -14.32
CA THR A 109 1.31 5.67 -13.18
C THR A 109 2.12 4.89 -12.13
N TRP A 110 2.94 5.58 -11.34
CA TRP A 110 3.76 4.92 -10.34
C TRP A 110 2.91 4.21 -9.28
N PRO A 111 3.38 3.06 -8.76
CA PRO A 111 2.66 2.25 -7.79
C PRO A 111 2.38 2.99 -6.48
N TYR A 112 1.13 2.94 -6.01
CA TYR A 112 0.68 3.56 -4.76
C TYR A 112 0.57 2.48 -3.67
N PHE A 113 1.01 2.77 -2.46
CA PHE A 113 1.04 1.84 -1.32
C PHE A 113 -0.07 2.07 -0.29
#